data_AF-A0A551X5R6-F1
#
_entry.id   AF-A0A551X5R6-F1
#
_cell.length_a   1.000
_cell.length_b   1.000
_cell.length_c   1.000
_cell.angle_alpha   90.00
_cell.angle_beta   90.00
_cell.angle_gamma   90.00
#
_symmetry.space_group_name_H-M   'P 1'
#
loop_
_entity.id
_entity.type
_entity.pdbx_description
1 polymer ?
#
loop_
_entity_poly.entity_id
_entity_poly.type
_entity_poly.pdbx_seq_one_letter_code
_entity_poly.pdbx_strand_id
1 'polypeptide(L)' 'KAEVKLTELSLSKQKEDLFIYPYPLNPLDVMFTHQVIGYDVINMPPVSLIRNVRMRGEYYQISDRPDLKIPARLSYHFG' A
#
# COMPACT_ATOMS: atom_id res chain seq x y z
N LYS A 1 -7.82 19.26 -19.96
CA LYS A 1 -7.15 17.94 -20.14
C LYS A 1 -6.07 17.84 -19.07
N ALA A 2 -6.16 16.86 -18.16
CA ALA A 2 -5.05 16.58 -17.24
C ALA A 2 -4.01 15.74 -17.98
N GLU A 3 -2.74 16.13 -17.90
CA GLU A 3 -1.62 15.38 -18.46
C GLU A 3 -1.07 14.45 -17.38
N VAL A 4 -0.98 13.15 -17.68
CA VAL A 4 -0.42 12.15 -16.76
C VAL A 4 1.02 11.91 -17.15
N LYS A 5 1.96 12.23 -16.24
CA LYS A 5 3.37 11.88 -16.42
C LYS A 5 3.62 10.47 -15.90
N LEU A 6 4.14 9.61 -16.77
CA LEU A 6 4.53 8.25 -16.42
C LEU A 6 6.01 8.23 -16.04
N THR A 7 6.35 7.53 -14.96
CA THR A 7 7.73 7.32 -14.54
C THR A 7 7.86 5.86 -14.16
N GLU A 8 8.73 5.13 -14.86
CA GLU A 8 9.05 3.74 -14.52
C GLU A 8 9.93 3.73 -13.27
N LEU A 9 9.57 2.88 -12.30
CA LEU A 9 10.28 2.76 -11.04
C LEU A 9 11.16 1.51 -11.05
N SER A 10 12.42 1.68 -10.67
CA SER A 10 13.29 0.54 -10.45
C SER A 10 12.93 -0.14 -9.13
N LEU A 11 12.19 -1.25 -9.22
CA LEU A 11 11.87 -2.09 -8.06
C LEU A 11 13.17 -2.65 -7.48
N SER A 12 13.47 -2.28 -6.24
CA SER A 12 14.49 -2.94 -5.45
C SER A 12 13.86 -4.05 -4.62
N LYS A 13 14.71 -5.00 -4.22
CA LYS A 13 14.41 -6.27 -3.55
C LYS A 13 13.15 -6.24 -2.65
N GLN A 14 12.38 -7.32 -2.69
CA GLN A 14 11.39 -7.60 -1.66
C GLN A 14 12.06 -7.72 -0.29
N LYS A 15 11.43 -7.12 0.71
CA LYS A 15 11.83 -7.18 2.13
C LYS A 15 10.60 -7.41 2.98
N GLU A 16 10.79 -7.93 4.19
CA GLU A 16 9.72 -8.09 5.18
C GLU A 16 10.10 -7.33 6.45
N ASP A 17 9.26 -6.40 6.87
CA ASP A 17 9.47 -5.60 8.09
C ASP A 17 8.16 -4.90 8.53
N LEU A 18 8.23 -4.12 9.61
CA LEU A 18 7.26 -3.10 9.96
C LEU A 18 7.46 -1.86 9.08
N PHE A 19 6.37 -1.34 8.51
CA PHE A 19 6.40 -0.12 7.71
C PHE A 19 5.06 0.64 7.75
N ILE A 20 5.09 1.85 7.19
CA ILE A 20 3.92 2.70 7.01
C ILE A 20 3.73 2.92 5.50
N TYR A 21 2.53 2.65 5.01
CA TYR A 21 2.11 3.02 3.66
C TYR A 21 1.19 4.24 3.70
N PRO A 22 1.58 5.38 3.10
CA PRO A 22 0.86 6.64 3.28
C PRO A 22 -0.39 6.78 2.39
N TYR A 23 -0.49 5.98 1.32
CA TYR A 23 -1.56 6.13 0.34
C TYR A 23 -2.79 5.26 0.66
N PRO A 24 -3.97 5.62 0.14
CA PRO A 24 -5.18 4.84 0.35
C PRO A 24 -5.04 3.39 -0.12
N LEU A 25 -5.54 2.46 0.69
CA LEU A 25 -5.68 1.04 0.40
C LEU A 25 -7.13 0.61 0.62
N ASN A 26 -7.59 -0.32 -0.19
CA ASN A 26 -8.77 -1.10 0.13
C ASN A 26 -8.40 -2.07 1.27
N PRO A 27 -9.13 -2.07 2.40
CA PRO A 27 -8.86 -2.96 3.52
C PRO A 27 -8.79 -4.45 3.11
N LEU A 28 -9.64 -4.88 2.19
CA LEU A 28 -9.71 -6.27 1.73
C LEU A 28 -8.48 -6.72 0.94
N ASP A 29 -7.72 -5.79 0.35
CA ASP A 29 -6.56 -6.15 -0.46
C ASP A 29 -5.31 -6.42 0.40
N VAL A 30 -5.31 -5.89 1.64
CA VAL A 30 -4.12 -5.87 2.51
C VAL A 30 -4.26 -6.72 3.76
N MET A 31 -5.48 -6.85 4.32
CA MET A 31 -5.70 -7.53 5.60
C MET A 31 -5.40 -9.04 5.58
N PHE A 32 -5.40 -9.68 4.41
CA PHE A 32 -5.09 -11.11 4.29
C PHE A 32 -3.59 -11.40 4.15
N THR A 33 -2.80 -10.43 3.68
CA THR A 33 -1.37 -10.62 3.38
C THR A 33 -0.46 -9.90 4.36
N HIS A 34 -1.00 -8.96 5.14
CA HIS A 34 -0.26 -8.16 6.11
C HIS A 34 -0.96 -8.10 7.45
N GLN A 35 -0.16 -8.04 8.52
CA GLN A 35 -0.67 -7.70 9.83
C GLN A 35 -0.84 -6.19 9.94
N VAL A 36 -2.08 -5.71 9.80
CA VAL A 36 -2.43 -4.29 9.98
C VAL A 36 -2.46 -3.94 11.47
N ILE A 37 -1.69 -2.93 11.87
CA ILE A 37 -1.50 -2.51 13.27
C ILE A 37 -2.26 -1.21 13.58
N GLY A 38 -2.36 -0.30 12.61
CA GLY A 38 -3.09 0.96 12.76
C GLY A 38 -3.25 1.68 11.43
N TYR A 39 -4.29 2.49 11.31
CA TYR A 39 -4.62 3.23 10.10
C TYR A 39 -5.59 4.38 10.40
N ASP A 40 -5.65 5.35 9.48
CA ASP A 40 -6.73 6.33 9.41
C ASP A 40 -7.80 5.88 8.43
N VAL A 41 -9.07 6.17 8.71
CA VAL A 41 -10.19 5.86 7.82
C VAL A 41 -10.51 7.05 6.91
N ILE A 42 -10.66 6.78 5.61
CA ILE A 42 -11.27 7.70 4.65
C ILE A 42 -12.70 7.20 4.43
N ASN A 43 -13.68 7.92 4.99
CA ASN A 43 -15.08 7.63 4.78
C ASN A 43 -15.51 8.09 3.38
N MET A 44 -15.75 7.13 2.49
CA MET A 44 -16.30 7.39 1.17
C MET A 44 -17.39 6.35 0.85
N PRO A 45 -18.68 6.72 0.89
CA PRO A 45 -19.74 5.81 0.45
C PRO A 45 -19.52 5.42 -1.03
N PRO A 46 -19.71 4.14 -1.42
CA PRO A 46 -20.19 3.01 -0.62
C PRO A 46 -19.11 2.19 0.13
N VAL A 47 -17.81 2.43 -0.10
CA VAL A 47 -16.72 1.62 0.49
C VAL A 47 -15.62 2.51 1.06
N SER A 48 -15.36 2.42 2.36
CA SER A 48 -14.28 3.17 3.01
C SER A 48 -12.90 2.64 2.63
N LEU A 49 -11.95 3.55 2.42
CA LEU A 49 -10.53 3.24 2.26
C LEU A 49 -9.78 3.49 3.58
N ILE A 50 -8.60 2.92 3.72
CA ILE A 50 -7.68 3.18 4.83
C ILE A 50 -6.40 3.83 4.32
N ARG A 51 -5.81 4.77 5.08
CA ARG A 51 -4.53 5.41 4.75
C ARG A 51 -3.61 5.45 5.97
N ASN A 52 -2.35 5.84 5.76
CA ASN A 52 -1.34 5.86 6.82
C ASN A 52 -1.23 4.51 7.53
N VAL A 53 -1.33 3.42 6.76
CA VAL A 53 -1.46 2.07 7.29
C VAL A 53 -0.10 1.63 7.83
N ARG A 54 -0.01 1.50 9.16
CA ARG A 54 1.10 0.86 9.84
C ARG A 54 0.85 -0.64 9.83
N MET A 55 1.76 -1.41 9.24
CA MET A 55 1.60 -2.85 9.09
C MET A 55 2.94 -3.58 9.06
N ARG A 56 2.90 -4.88 9.32
CA ARG A 56 4.03 -5.80 9.14
C ARG A 56 3.72 -6.76 7.99
N GLY A 57 4.69 -6.95 7.11
CA GLY A 57 4.62 -7.89 6.01
C GLY A 57 5.65 -7.56 4.92
N GLU A 58 5.51 -8.22 3.78
CA GLU A 58 6.41 -8.04 2.65
C GLU A 58 6.11 -6.76 1.87
N TYR A 59 7.15 -6.05 1.45
CA TYR A 59 7.02 -4.86 0.64
C TYR A 59 8.10 -4.79 -0.44
N TYR A 60 7.76 -4.12 -1.54
CA TYR A 60 8.72 -3.66 -2.53
C TYR A 60 9.35 -2.36 -2.07
N GLN A 61 10.68 -2.34 -2.03
CA GLN A 61 11.44 -1.13 -1.78
C GLN A 61 11.74 -0.47 -3.13
N ILE A 62 11.42 0.81 -3.32
CA ILE A 62 11.78 1.52 -4.55
C ILE A 62 13.14 2.19 -4.36
N SER A 63 14.10 1.94 -5.26
CA SER A 63 15.45 2.55 -5.18
C SER A 63 15.38 4.07 -5.22
N ASP A 64 14.57 4.61 -6.13
CA ASP A 64 14.44 6.05 -6.39
C ASP A 64 13.57 6.76 -5.36
N ARG A 65 12.86 5.99 -4.51
CA ARG A 65 11.94 6.46 -3.47
C ARG A 65 12.07 5.56 -2.24
N PRO A 66 13.18 5.66 -1.49
CA PRO A 66 13.44 4.80 -0.34
C PRO A 66 12.43 5.00 0.80
N ASP A 67 11.79 6.16 0.84
CA ASP A 67 10.67 6.52 1.73
C ASP A 67 9.39 5.74 1.43
N LEU A 68 9.22 5.27 0.19
CA LEU A 68 8.03 4.57 -0.25
C LEU A 68 8.25 3.06 -0.28
N LYS A 69 7.53 2.37 0.60
CA LYS A 69 7.48 0.91 0.71
C LYS A 69 6.11 0.44 0.23
N ILE A 70 6.03 -0.21 -0.93
CA ILE A 70 4.76 -0.66 -1.50
C ILE A 70 4.45 -2.07 -0.98
N PRO A 71 3.29 -2.32 -0.34
CA PRO A 71 2.94 -3.66 0.12
C PRO A 71 2.97 -4.67 -1.04
N ALA A 72 3.64 -5.80 -0.85
CA ALA A 72 3.71 -6.86 -1.84
C ALA A 72 2.49 -7.77 -1.74
N ARG A 73 2.24 -8.60 -2.76
CA ARG A 73 1.13 -9.58 -2.72
C ARG A 73 -0.24 -8.97 -2.43
N LEU A 74 -0.46 -7.70 -2.77
CA LEU A 74 -1.81 -7.14 -2.76
C LEU A 74 -2.64 -7.94 -3.77
N SER A 75 -3.75 -8.49 -3.31
CA SER A 75 -4.66 -9.25 -4.15
C SER A 75 -6.05 -8.65 -4.04
N TYR A 76 -6.65 -8.39 -5.20
CA TYR A 76 -7.99 -7.87 -5.26
C TYR A 76 -8.99 -9.00 -5.03
N HIS A 77 -9.87 -8.83 -4.05
CA HIS A 77 -10.89 -9.82 -3.70
C HIS A 77 -12.30 -9.27 -3.92
N PHE A 78 -13.17 -10.10 -4.51
CA PHE A 78 -14.61 -9.91 -4.53
C PHE A 78 -15.29 -10.94 -3.64
N GLY A 79 -16.38 -10.54 -2.98
CA GLY A 79 -17.28 -11.38 -2.20
C GLY A 79 -18.67 -10.77 -2.17
#